data_AF-A0A175YE87-F1
#
_entry.id   AF-A0A175YE87-F1
#
_cell.length_a   1.000
_cell.length_b   1.000
_cell.length_c   1.000
_cell.angle_alpha   90.00
_cell.angle_beta   90.00
_cell.angle_gamma   90.00
#
_symmetry.space_group_name_H-M   'P 1'
#
loop_
_entity.id
_entity.type
_entity.pdbx_description
1 polymer ?
#
loop_
_entity_poly.entity_id
_entity_poly.type
_entity_poly.pdbx_seq_one_letter_code
_entity_poly.pdbx_strand_id
1 'polypeptide(L)' 'MEKKVMIAALFLAMFVLSSNIKLVESGPEDCIDACYTGCVFPNDGKALRECENKCDIRCGKGGKAAENQD' A
#
# COMPACT_ATOMS: atom_id res chain seq x y z
N MET A 1 36.08 -23.50 -13.40
CA MET A 1 35.90 -22.55 -12.29
C MET A 1 35.23 -21.27 -12.76
N GLU A 2 35.58 -20.75 -13.93
CA GLU A 2 35.05 -19.50 -14.52
C GLU A 2 33.52 -19.43 -14.61
N LYS A 3 32.85 -20.50 -15.06
CA LYS A 3 31.37 -20.52 -15.15
C LYS A 3 30.68 -20.39 -13.78
N LYS A 4 31.25 -21.00 -12.73
CA LYS A 4 30.71 -20.91 -11.36
C LYS A 4 30.93 -19.52 -10.76
N VAL A 5 32.08 -18.90 -11.07
CA VAL A 5 32.40 -17.52 -10.66
C VAL A 5 31.48 -16.52 -11.36
N MET A 6 31.21 -16.72 -12.65
CA MET A 6 30.31 -15.84 -13.42
C MET A 6 28.86 -15.91 -12.91
N ILE A 7 28.38 -17.12 -12.58
CA ILE A 7 27.06 -17.32 -11.97
C ILE A 7 26.99 -16.63 -10.60
N ALA A 8 28.02 -16.79 -9.75
CA ALA A 8 28.07 -16.13 -8.45
C ALA A 8 28.08 -14.60 -8.56
N ALA A 9 28.80 -14.04 -9.54
CA ALA A 9 28.84 -12.61 -9.81
C ALA A 9 27.46 -12.07 -10.24
N LEU A 10 26.73 -12.83 -11.08
CA LEU A 10 25.36 -12.49 -11.50
C LEU A 10 24.38 -12.44 -10.33
N PHE A 11 24.43 -13.43 -9.43
CA PHE A 11 23.58 -13.45 -8.23
C PHE A 11 23.91 -12.30 -7.27
N LEU A 12 25.20 -12.01 -7.07
CA LEU A 12 25.64 -10.86 -6.27
C LEU A 12 25.15 -9.54 -6.86
N ALA A 13 25.26 -9.35 -8.19
CA ALA A 13 24.77 -8.16 -8.85
C ALA A 13 23.25 -7.99 -8.70
N MET A 14 22.48 -9.06 -8.89
CA MET A 14 21.02 -9.04 -8.68
C MET A 14 20.66 -8.68 -7.23
N PHE A 15 21.36 -9.25 -6.24
CA PHE A 15 21.10 -8.99 -4.83
C PHE A 15 21.35 -7.51 -4.47
N VAL A 16 22.46 -6.94 -4.95
CA VAL A 16 22.81 -5.52 -4.76
C VAL A 16 21.78 -4.58 -5.40
N LEU A 17 21.25 -4.95 -6.57
CA LEU A 17 20.20 -4.19 -7.24
C LEU A 17 18.88 -4.25 -6.44
N SER A 18 18.53 -5.41 -5.86
CA SER A 18 17.32 -5.56 -5.06
C SER A 18 17.36 -4.86 -3.69
N SER A 19 18.53 -4.67 -3.10
CA SER A 19 18.66 -4.04 -1.77
C SER A 19 18.25 -2.56 -1.73
N ASN A 20 18.07 -1.91 -2.88
CA ASN A 20 17.58 -0.53 -2.97
C ASN A 20 16.08 -0.45 -3.31
N ILE A 21 15.39 -1.58 -3.42
CA ILE A 21 13.95 -1.60 -3.61
C ILE A 21 13.30 -1.28 -2.27
N LYS A 22 12.99 0.01 -2.06
CA LYS A 22 12.01 0.39 -1.05
C LYS A 22 10.67 -0.16 -1.48
N LEU A 23 10.12 -1.08 -0.69
CA LEU A 23 8.70 -1.41 -0.79
C LEU A 23 7.95 -0.10 -0.52
N VAL A 24 7.25 0.42 -1.52
CA VAL A 24 6.35 1.56 -1.30
C VAL A 24 5.22 1.03 -0.44
N GLU A 25 5.23 1.42 0.82
CA GLU A 25 4.10 1.17 1.70
C GLU A 25 2.96 2.06 1.23
N SER A 26 1.83 1.45 0.87
CA SER A 26 0.64 2.18 0.46
C SER A 26 0.14 3.01 1.63
N GLY A 27 0.05 4.32 1.44
CA GLY A 27 -0.36 5.26 2.48
C GLY A 27 -1.85 5.11 2.82
N PRO A 28 -2.31 5.72 3.94
CA PRO A 28 -3.73 5.75 4.29
C PRO A 28 -4.59 6.42 3.20
N GLU A 29 -4.02 7.31 2.39
CA GLU A 29 -4.63 7.88 1.19
C GLU A 29 -4.91 6.84 0.10
N ASP A 30 -3.99 5.91 -0.13
CA ASP A 30 -4.18 4.82 -1.11
C ASP A 30 -5.28 3.86 -0.63
N CYS A 31 -5.37 3.65 0.69
CA CYS A 31 -6.48 2.90 1.29
C CYS A 31 -7.83 3.59 1.06
N ILE A 32 -7.90 4.91 1.26
CA ILE A 32 -9.14 5.67 1.12
C ILE A 32 -9.61 5.70 -0.34
N ASP A 33 -8.70 6.00 -1.27
CA ASP A 33 -9.04 6.10 -2.68
C ASP A 33 -9.54 4.75 -3.22
N ALA A 34 -8.86 3.66 -2.88
CA ALA A 34 -9.28 2.31 -3.24
C ALA A 34 -10.63 1.94 -2.59
N CYS A 35 -10.88 2.37 -1.36
CA CYS A 35 -12.14 2.11 -0.66
C CYS A 35 -13.31 2.90 -1.25
N TYR A 36 -13.11 4.20 -1.51
CA TYR A 36 -14.13 5.09 -2.09
C TYR A 36 -14.47 4.67 -3.53
N THR A 37 -13.49 4.19 -4.30
CA THR A 37 -13.72 3.62 -5.64
C THR A 37 -14.71 2.45 -5.62
N GLY A 38 -14.78 1.70 -4.51
CA GLY A 38 -15.73 0.61 -4.32
C GLY A 38 -17.13 1.06 -3.88
N CYS A 39 -17.33 2.34 -3.54
CA CYS A 39 -18.63 2.84 -3.13
C CYS A 39 -19.57 2.98 -4.32
N VAL A 40 -20.76 2.39 -4.22
CA VAL A 40 -21.82 2.55 -5.22
C VAL A 40 -22.41 3.96 -5.06
N PHE A 41 -22.70 4.63 -6.18
CA PHE A 41 -23.41 5.90 -6.24
C PHE A 41 -24.91 5.67 -6.55
N PRO A 42 -25.75 5.29 -5.57
CA PRO A 42 -27.19 5.27 -5.79
C PRO A 42 -27.75 6.69 -5.87
N ASN A 43 -28.93 6.83 -6.48
CA ASN A 43 -29.63 8.12 -6.69
C ASN A 43 -29.87 8.88 -5.37
N ASP A 44 -29.90 8.16 -4.25
CA ASP A 44 -29.98 8.65 -2.89
C ASP A 44 -28.59 8.66 -2.23
N GLY A 45 -27.99 9.86 -2.11
CA GLY A 45 -26.64 10.07 -1.57
C GLY A 45 -26.41 9.65 -0.11
N LYS A 46 -27.40 9.04 0.56
CA LYS A 46 -27.27 8.48 1.92
C LYS A 46 -26.37 7.26 1.95
N ALA A 47 -26.50 6.36 0.98
CA ALA A 47 -25.69 5.14 0.94
C ALA A 47 -24.22 5.43 0.56
N LEU A 48 -23.99 6.43 -0.30
CA LEU A 48 -22.64 6.92 -0.61
C LEU A 48 -21.94 7.43 0.66
N ARG A 49 -22.61 8.31 1.41
CA ARG A 49 -22.06 8.92 2.62
C ARG A 49 -21.81 7.90 3.75
N GLU A 50 -22.63 6.87 3.85
CA GLU A 50 -22.40 5.75 4.77
C GLU A 50 -21.18 4.92 4.36
N CYS A 51 -21.00 4.70 3.06
CA CYS A 51 -19.84 3.99 2.52
C CYS A 51 -18.54 4.78 2.76
N GLU A 52 -18.53 6.07 2.46
CA GLU A 52 -17.39 6.97 2.70
C GLU A 52 -16.99 7.01 4.18
N ASN A 53 -17.97 7.11 5.09
CA ASN A 53 -17.72 7.10 6.53
C ASN A 53 -17.10 5.77 7.00
N LYS A 54 -17.53 4.62 6.45
CA LYS A 54 -16.89 3.32 6.74
C LYS A 54 -15.46 3.25 6.22
N CYS A 55 -15.20 3.81 5.06
CA CYS A 55 -13.85 3.90 4.50
C CYS A 55 -12.93 4.78 5.35
N ASP A 56 -13.43 5.92 5.85
CA ASP A 56 -12.68 6.79 6.76
C ASP A 56 -12.32 6.08 8.07
N ILE A 57 -13.24 5.31 8.66
CA ILE A 57 -12.95 4.51 9.86
C ILE A 57 -11.94 3.40 9.53
N ARG A 58 -12.15 2.66 8.43
CA ARG A 58 -11.32 1.52 8.03
C ARG A 58 -9.88 1.93 7.73
N CYS A 59 -9.68 3.07 7.09
CA CYS A 59 -8.36 3.60 6.73
C CYS A 59 -7.78 4.53 7.81
N GLY A 60 -8.35 4.52 9.03
CA GLY A 60 -7.78 5.20 10.20
C GLY A 60 -8.00 6.72 10.26
N LYS A 61 -8.73 7.30 9.31
CA LYS A 61 -9.04 8.73 9.29
C LYS A 61 -10.13 9.11 10.30
N GLY A 62 -10.95 8.13 10.72
CA GLY A 62 -12.03 8.28 11.70
C GLY A 62 -11.61 8.21 13.17
N GLY A 63 -10.32 8.03 13.48
CA GLY A 63 -9.87 7.93 14.87
C GLY A 63 -8.39 8.27 15.01
N LYS A 64 -8.10 9.38 15.69
CA LYS A 64 -6.76 9.61 16.24
C LYS A 64 -6.49 8.60 17.36
N ALA A 65 -6.05 7.37 17.03
CA ALA A 65 -5.56 6.40 18.00
C ALA A 65 -4.91 5.17 17.32
N ALA A 66 -3.70 5.36 16.77
CA ALA A 66 -2.62 4.36 16.68
C ALA A 66 -1.43 5.12 16.06
N GLU A 67 -0.62 5.79 16.86
CA GLU A 67 0.55 5.22 17.56
C GLU A 67 1.79 5.27 16.66
N ASN A 68 2.87 5.83 17.23
CA ASN A 68 4.16 6.03 16.59
C ASN A 68 4.66 4.76 15.88
N GLN A 69 5.31 4.93 14.74
CA GLN A 69 6.41 4.03 14.40
C GLN A 69 7.47 4.78 13.58
N ASP A 70 8.65 4.85 14.20
CA ASP A 70 9.96 5.25 13.68
C ASP A 70 10.37 4.52 12.39
#